data_AF-A0A0C9W705-F1
#
_entry.id   AF-A0A0C9W705-F1
#
_cell.length_a   1.000
_cell.length_b   1.000
_cell.length_c   1.000
_cell.angle_alpha   90.00
_cell.angle_beta   90.00
_cell.angle_gamma   90.00
#
_symmetry.space_group_name_H-M   'P 1'
#
loop_
_entity.id
_entity.type
_entity.pdbx_description
1 polymer ?
#
loop_
_entity_poly.entity_id
_entity_poly.type
_entity_poly.pdbx_seq_one_letter_code
_entity_poly.pdbx_strand_id
1 'polypeptide(L)'
;MASLNKLAIRGIRSFDDKQISVIEFFSPVTVIVGHNGSGKTTIIECLKYATTGDQPPNTRGGAFIHDPKMANEKEVKAQVKLRFHAANGTRMLAVRNLSVTVKKTGLTMKTLESILALADYDRGAISTKCAEMDAEIPHLLGVSKSVLENVIFCHQEDSYWPLAEPAALKKKFDDIFEATRY
;
A
#
# COMPACT_ATOMS: atom_id res chain seq x y z
N MET A 1 7.53 -1.74 19.94
CA MET A 1 6.18 -1.99 19.38
C MET A 1 6.13 -1.33 18.01
N ALA A 2 5.72 -2.06 16.98
CA ALA A 2 5.60 -1.49 15.64
C ALA A 2 4.43 -0.50 15.57
N SER A 3 4.59 0.59 14.81
CA SER A 3 3.53 1.59 14.65
C SER A 3 3.67 2.38 13.35
N LEU A 4 2.56 2.82 12.77
CA LEU A 4 2.56 3.74 11.63
C LEU A 4 2.83 5.17 12.11
N ASN A 5 3.56 5.97 11.33
CA ASN A 5 3.82 7.37 11.67
C ASN A 5 3.24 8.33 10.63
N LYS A 6 3.70 8.26 9.38
CA LYS A 6 3.22 9.15 8.30
C LYS A 6 3.08 8.40 6.99
N LEU A 7 2.02 8.70 6.25
CA LEU A 7 1.82 8.23 4.88
C LEU A 7 1.78 9.44 3.96
N ALA A 8 2.61 9.43 2.91
CA ALA A 8 2.55 10.42 1.84
C ALA A 8 2.09 9.74 0.55
N ILE A 9 1.13 10.36 -0.13
CA ILE A 9 0.48 9.83 -1.33
C ILE A 9 0.56 10.89 -2.43
N ARG A 10 0.92 10.48 -3.65
CA ARG A 10 0.88 11.30 -4.86
C ARG A 10 0.49 10.46 -6.05
N GLY A 11 -0.38 10.99 -6.92
CA GLY A 11 -0.75 10.36 -8.18
C GLY A 11 -1.48 9.02 -8.04
N ILE A 12 -2.24 8.81 -6.95
CA ILE A 12 -3.01 7.59 -6.71
C ILE A 12 -4.50 7.94 -6.71
N ARG A 13 -5.29 7.33 -7.60
CA ARG A 13 -6.73 7.60 -7.76
C ARG A 13 -7.07 9.09 -7.71
N SER A 14 -7.80 9.57 -6.69
CA SER A 14 -8.19 10.97 -6.55
C SER A 14 -7.09 11.89 -5.99
N PHE A 15 -5.96 11.34 -5.55
CA PHE A 15 -4.80 12.12 -5.13
C PHE A 15 -4.05 12.65 -6.35
N ASP A 16 -3.88 13.97 -6.37
CA ASP A 16 -3.22 14.74 -7.42
C ASP A 16 -1.80 14.23 -7.74
N ASP A 17 -1.38 14.32 -8.99
CA ASP A 17 -0.06 13.86 -9.44
C ASP A 17 1.06 14.87 -9.20
N LYS A 18 0.72 16.13 -8.92
CA LYS A 18 1.65 17.25 -8.73
C LYS A 18 1.84 17.58 -7.26
N GLN A 19 0.82 17.38 -6.43
CA GLN A 19 0.86 17.64 -4.99
C GLN A 19 0.93 16.36 -4.16
N ILE A 20 1.77 16.39 -3.12
CA ILE A 20 1.88 15.29 -2.15
C ILE A 20 0.90 15.54 -1.01
N SER A 21 0.00 14.59 -0.78
CA SER A 21 -0.87 14.58 0.40
C SER A 21 -0.24 13.77 1.51
N VAL A 22 -0.19 14.32 2.74
CA VAL A 22 0.42 13.67 3.90
C VAL A 22 -0.62 13.43 4.97
N ILE A 23 -0.67 12.19 5.47
CA ILE A 23 -1.49 11.75 6.60
C ILE A 23 -0.56 11.38 7.75
N GLU A 24 -0.84 11.90 8.93
CA GLU A 24 -0.15 11.54 10.17
C GLU A 24 -1.04 10.62 11.01
N PHE A 25 -0.46 9.53 11.52
CA PHE A 25 -1.16 8.56 12.35
C PHE A 25 -0.84 8.84 13.82
N PHE A 26 -1.89 8.81 14.63
CA PHE A 26 -1.86 9.06 16.06
C PHE A 26 -2.22 7.80 16.84
N SER A 27 -1.67 7.71 18.06
CA SER A 27 -1.98 6.65 19.01
C SER A 27 -2.88 7.22 20.13
N PRO A 28 -3.91 6.47 20.59
CA PRO A 28 -4.28 5.12 20.16
C PRO A 28 -5.20 5.08 18.93
N VAL A 29 -5.77 6.21 18.52
CA VAL A 29 -6.79 6.28 17.46
C VAL A 29 -6.49 7.41 16.48
N THR A 30 -6.63 7.11 15.18
CA THR A 30 -6.62 8.10 14.10
C THR A 30 -8.00 8.12 13.45
N VAL A 31 -8.63 9.29 13.38
CA VAL A 31 -9.97 9.46 12.80
C VAL A 31 -9.84 10.09 11.40
N ILE A 32 -10.35 9.39 10.38
CA ILE A 32 -10.35 9.86 8.99
C ILE A 32 -11.79 10.07 8.55
N VAL A 33 -12.19 11.33 8.35
CA VAL A 33 -13.54 11.74 7.92
C VAL A 33 -13.49 12.50 6.60
N GLY A 34 -14.60 12.48 5.86
CA GLY A 34 -14.73 13.16 4.57
C GLY A 34 -15.95 12.68 3.80
N HIS A 35 -16.34 13.42 2.77
CA HIS A 35 -17.47 13.06 1.91
C HIS A 35 -17.22 11.77 1.10
N ASN A 36 -18.26 11.22 0.47
CA ASN A 36 -18.10 10.09 -0.45
C ASN A 36 -17.22 10.49 -1.63
N GLY A 37 -16.30 9.62 -2.04
CA GLY A 37 -15.32 9.91 -3.08
C GLY A 37 -14.13 10.78 -2.64
N SER A 38 -14.00 11.15 -1.35
CA SER A 38 -12.88 11.96 -0.86
C SER A 38 -11.54 11.20 -0.73
N GLY A 39 -11.47 9.93 -1.14
CA GLY A 39 -10.25 9.12 -1.07
C GLY A 39 -9.97 8.41 0.26
N LYS A 40 -10.94 8.32 1.18
CA LYS A 40 -10.77 7.60 2.48
C LYS A 40 -10.33 6.15 2.29
N THR A 41 -11.04 5.40 1.46
CA THR A 41 -10.71 4.01 1.13
C THR A 41 -9.32 3.93 0.48
N THR A 42 -8.97 4.91 -0.35
CA THR A 42 -7.66 5.00 -1.01
C THR A 42 -6.50 5.15 -0.04
N ILE A 43 -6.69 5.80 1.11
CA ILE A 43 -5.67 5.84 2.17
C ILE A 43 -5.37 4.42 2.67
N ILE A 44 -6.40 3.60 2.90
CA ILE A 44 -6.25 2.22 3.36
C ILE A 44 -5.62 1.34 2.27
N GLU A 45 -6.04 1.52 1.01
CA GLU A 45 -5.41 0.88 -0.15
C GLU A 45 -3.91 1.20 -0.26
N CYS A 46 -3.52 2.45 -0.02
CA CYS A 46 -2.11 2.86 0.01
C CYS A 46 -1.35 2.22 1.17
N LEU A 47 -1.96 2.05 2.34
CA LEU A 47 -1.33 1.35 3.47
C LEU A 47 -1.12 -0.13 3.15
N LYS A 48 -2.12 -0.81 2.56
CA LYS A 48 -1.98 -2.18 2.07
C LYS A 48 -0.85 -2.27 1.04
N TYR A 49 -0.90 -1.44 0.00
CA TYR A 49 0.10 -1.44 -1.07
C TYR A 49 1.52 -1.16 -0.54
N ALA A 50 1.68 -0.18 0.35
CA ALA A 50 2.97 0.13 0.96
C ALA A 50 3.56 -1.07 1.72
N THR A 51 2.72 -1.80 2.45
CA THR A 51 3.15 -2.87 3.36
C THR A 51 3.24 -4.24 2.71
N THR A 52 2.47 -4.55 1.67
CA THR A 52 2.43 -5.88 1.05
C THR A 52 2.82 -5.92 -0.42
N GLY A 53 2.85 -4.76 -1.09
CA GLY A 53 3.06 -4.65 -2.54
C GLY A 53 1.81 -4.92 -3.38
N ASP A 54 0.73 -5.40 -2.78
CA ASP A 54 -0.47 -5.78 -3.52
C ASP A 54 -1.34 -4.56 -3.83
N GLN A 55 -1.80 -4.47 -5.07
CA GLN A 55 -2.72 -3.44 -5.49
C GLN A 55 -4.16 -3.80 -5.09
N PRO A 56 -5.05 -2.80 -4.97
CA PRO A 56 -6.45 -3.06 -4.70
C PRO A 56 -7.11 -3.94 -5.77
N PRO A 57 -8.20 -4.65 -5.46
CA PRO A 57 -8.94 -5.41 -6.46
C PRO A 57 -9.39 -4.50 -7.62
N ASN A 58 -9.57 -5.08 -8.81
CA ASN A 58 -10.08 -4.38 -10.00
C ASN A 58 -9.20 -3.20 -10.47
N THR A 59 -7.90 -3.18 -10.13
CA THR A 59 -6.97 -2.12 -10.56
C THR A 59 -6.04 -2.50 -11.71
N ARG A 60 -6.24 -3.67 -12.32
CA ARG A 60 -5.47 -4.13 -13.49
C ARG A 60 -5.48 -3.07 -14.59
N GLY A 61 -4.32 -2.86 -15.23
CA GLY A 61 -4.18 -1.86 -16.30
C GLY A 61 -3.87 -0.44 -15.82
N GLY A 62 -3.69 -0.22 -14.51
CA GLY A 62 -3.23 1.06 -13.97
C GLY A 62 -4.32 1.94 -13.33
N ALA A 63 -5.51 1.39 -13.08
CA ALA A 63 -6.63 2.14 -12.48
C ALA A 63 -6.39 2.55 -11.00
N PHE A 64 -5.32 2.05 -10.38
CA PHE A 64 -4.87 2.56 -9.08
C PHE A 64 -4.15 3.90 -9.18
N ILE A 65 -3.52 4.19 -10.31
CA ILE A 65 -2.78 5.44 -10.56
C ILE A 65 -3.77 6.50 -11.05
N HIS A 66 -3.51 7.76 -10.70
CA HIS A 66 -4.32 8.88 -11.14
C HIS A 66 -4.40 8.90 -12.68
N ASP A 67 -5.59 9.13 -13.23
CA ASP A 67 -5.85 9.00 -14.66
C ASP A 67 -5.08 10.07 -15.46
N PRO A 68 -4.23 9.68 -16.43
CA PRO A 68 -3.49 10.66 -17.24
C PRO A 68 -4.35 11.66 -18.00
N LYS A 69 -5.57 11.27 -18.40
CA LYS A 69 -6.52 12.18 -19.05
C LYS A 69 -7.01 13.25 -18.08
N MET A 70 -7.19 12.92 -16.80
CA MET A 70 -7.55 13.88 -15.76
C MET A 70 -6.38 14.81 -15.43
N ALA A 71 -5.16 14.28 -15.40
CA ALA A 71 -3.94 15.08 -15.23
C ALA A 71 -3.59 15.96 -16.44
N ASN A 72 -4.19 15.68 -17.60
CA ASN A 72 -3.80 16.23 -18.91
C ASN A 72 -2.31 15.95 -19.25
N GLU A 73 -1.85 14.74 -18.92
CA GLU A 73 -0.48 14.29 -19.13
C GLU A 73 -0.44 13.00 -19.95
N LYS A 74 0.68 12.71 -20.60
CA LYS A 74 0.88 11.42 -21.32
C LYS A 74 1.35 10.30 -20.38
N GLU A 75 1.97 10.67 -19.27
CA GLU A 75 2.47 9.77 -18.24
C GLU A 75 2.20 10.39 -16.87
N VAL A 76 1.61 9.60 -15.98
CA VAL A 76 1.44 9.97 -14.57
C VAL A 76 2.32 9.08 -13.73
N LYS A 77 3.10 9.69 -12.84
CA LYS A 77 3.94 8.99 -11.85
C LYS A 77 3.28 9.04 -10.48
N ALA A 78 3.12 7.88 -9.88
CA ALA A 78 2.57 7.75 -8.55
C ALA A 78 3.64 7.36 -7.53
N GLN A 79 3.45 7.80 -6.29
CA GLN A 79 4.31 7.43 -5.18
C GLN A 79 3.47 7.21 -3.92
N VAL A 80 3.77 6.12 -3.22
CA VAL A 80 3.29 5.86 -1.86
C VAL A 80 4.50 5.74 -0.94
N LYS A 81 4.57 6.60 0.06
CA LYS A 81 5.69 6.68 1.01
C LYS A 81 5.19 6.50 2.43
N LEU A 82 5.57 5.39 3.07
CA LEU A 82 5.16 5.06 4.43
C LEU A 82 6.36 5.14 5.37
N ARG A 83 6.25 6.01 6.38
CA ARG A 83 7.13 6.02 7.55
C ARG A 83 6.48 5.25 8.69
N PHE A 84 7.21 4.32 9.27
CA PHE A 84 6.74 3.48 10.37
C PHE A 84 7.88 3.17 11.34
N HIS A 85 7.53 2.81 12.56
CA HIS A 85 8.45 2.20 13.52
C HIS A 85 8.36 0.68 13.38
N ALA A 86 9.49 0.02 13.18
CA ALA A 86 9.59 -1.43 13.19
C ALA A 86 9.45 -1.98 14.62
N ALA A 87 9.22 -3.30 14.74
CA ALA A 87 9.07 -4.00 16.01
C ALA A 87 10.28 -3.78 16.94
N ASN A 88 11.48 -3.69 16.36
CA ASN A 88 12.74 -3.40 17.06
C ASN A 88 12.94 -1.92 17.43
N GLY A 89 11.97 -1.04 17.16
CA GLY A 89 12.01 0.39 17.48
C GLY A 89 12.63 1.28 16.40
N THR A 90 13.28 0.70 15.39
CA THR A 90 13.93 1.42 14.30
C THR A 90 12.90 2.17 13.45
N ARG A 91 13.18 3.43 13.11
CA ARG A 91 12.35 4.18 12.16
C ARG A 91 12.68 3.80 10.73
N MET A 92 11.69 3.30 10.02
CA MET A 92 11.79 2.80 8.66
C MET A 92 11.05 3.70 7.68
N LEU A 93 11.49 3.68 6.44
CA LEU A 93 10.88 4.36 5.31
C LEU A 93 10.71 3.40 4.14
N ALA A 94 9.46 3.13 3.77
CA ALA A 94 9.12 2.40 2.55
C ALA A 94 8.60 3.37 1.49
N VAL A 95 9.17 3.31 0.29
CA VAL A 95 8.77 4.09 -0.88
C VAL A 95 8.45 3.14 -2.01
N ARG A 96 7.23 3.22 -2.57
CA ARG A 96 6.84 2.48 -3.76
C ARG A 96 6.44 3.45 -4.85
N ASN A 97 7.01 3.25 -6.04
CA ASN A 97 6.80 4.11 -7.18
C ASN A 97 6.13 3.34 -8.32
N LEU A 98 5.17 3.99 -8.97
CA LEU A 98 4.45 3.45 -10.12
C LEU A 98 4.41 4.51 -11.23
N SER A 99 4.18 4.08 -12.46
CA SER A 99 3.85 4.97 -13.57
C SER A 99 2.77 4.35 -14.44
N VAL A 100 1.91 5.18 -15.00
CA VAL A 100 0.99 4.78 -16.06
C VAL A 100 1.19 5.69 -17.26
N THR A 101 1.30 5.10 -18.44
CA THR A 101 1.51 5.83 -19.70
C THR A 101 0.37 5.54 -20.66
N VAL A 102 -0.13 6.58 -21.31
CA VAL A 102 -1.10 6.45 -22.39
C VAL A 102 -0.40 5.98 -23.66
N LYS A 103 -0.79 4.81 -24.16
CA LYS A 103 -0.41 4.28 -25.47
C LYS A 103 -1.61 4.26 -26.42
N LYS A 104 -1.35 4.05 -27.71
CA LYS A 104 -2.40 3.90 -28.73
C LYS A 104 -3.38 2.77 -28.40
N THR A 105 -2.92 1.70 -27.74
CA THR A 105 -3.70 0.51 -27.39
C THR A 105 -4.32 0.56 -26.00
N GLY A 106 -4.25 1.70 -25.31
CA GLY A 106 -4.76 1.88 -23.94
C GLY A 106 -3.66 2.27 -22.95
N LEU A 107 -3.92 2.04 -21.66
CA LEU A 107 -2.99 2.36 -20.58
C LEU A 107 -1.97 1.23 -20.38
N THR A 108 -0.70 1.59 -20.15
CA THR A 108 0.33 0.65 -19.69
C THR A 108 0.87 1.12 -18.36
N MET A 109 0.71 0.29 -17.33
CA MET A 109 1.30 0.53 -16.02
C MET A 109 2.66 -0.14 -15.89
N LYS A 110 3.59 0.51 -15.19
CA LYS A 110 4.88 -0.04 -14.80
C LYS A 110 5.14 0.23 -13.32
N THR A 111 5.61 -0.79 -12.63
CA THR A 111 6.25 -0.63 -11.32
C THR A 111 7.66 -0.07 -11.52
N LEU A 112 7.98 1.01 -10.81
CA LEU A 112 9.29 1.64 -10.81
C LEU A 112 10.10 1.15 -9.60
N GLU A 113 11.31 1.67 -9.44
CA GLU A 113 12.15 1.35 -8.28
C GLU A 113 11.41 1.64 -6.96
N SER A 114 11.48 0.68 -6.04
CA SER A 114 10.95 0.83 -4.68
C SER A 114 12.12 0.84 -3.71
N ILE A 115 12.00 1.57 -2.61
CA ILE A 115 13.11 1.80 -1.67
C ILE A 115 12.64 1.48 -0.26
N LEU A 116 13.40 0.66 0.45
CA LEU A 116 13.30 0.47 1.90
C LEU A 116 14.57 1.03 2.55
N ALA A 117 14.43 1.98 3.47
CA ALA A 117 15.56 2.66 4.09
C ALA A 117 15.28 2.99 5.57
N LEU A 118 16.32 3.38 6.30
CA LEU A 118 16.18 4.01 7.62
C LEU A 118 15.66 5.44 7.46
N ALA A 119 14.68 5.84 8.28
CA ALA A 119 14.05 7.16 8.13
C ALA A 119 14.94 8.32 8.61
N ASP A 120 15.86 8.06 9.55
CA ASP A 120 16.74 9.08 10.16
C ASP A 120 18.11 9.20 9.45
N TYR A 121 18.42 8.32 8.50
CA TYR A 121 19.69 8.32 7.75
C TYR A 121 19.45 8.54 6.27
N ASP A 122 19.91 9.68 5.75
CA ASP A 122 19.70 10.11 4.36
C ASP A 122 20.52 9.30 3.32
N ARG A 123 21.22 8.21 3.72
CA ARG A 123 22.25 7.56 2.88
C ARG A 123 22.33 6.03 2.94
N GLY A 124 21.31 5.31 3.41
CA GLY A 124 21.34 3.84 3.43
C GLY A 124 20.04 3.21 2.98
N ALA A 125 19.93 2.86 1.69
CA ALA A 125 18.90 1.94 1.24
C ALA A 125 19.23 0.53 1.75
N ILE A 126 18.31 -0.05 2.51
CA ILE A 126 18.39 -1.44 2.99
C ILE A 126 18.04 -2.39 1.84
N SER A 127 17.04 -2.03 1.03
CA SER A 127 16.72 -2.74 -0.21
C SER A 127 16.13 -1.78 -1.24
N THR A 128 16.41 -2.05 -2.51
CA THR A 128 15.82 -1.37 -3.67
C THR A 128 14.99 -2.31 -4.56
N LYS A 129 14.85 -3.58 -4.17
CA LYS A 129 14.10 -4.58 -4.93
C LYS A 129 12.71 -4.77 -4.36
N CYS A 130 11.69 -4.65 -5.21
CA CYS A 130 10.29 -4.78 -4.81
C CYS A 130 10.00 -6.11 -4.11
N ALA A 131 10.50 -7.24 -4.65
CA ALA A 131 10.26 -8.57 -4.09
C ALA A 131 10.84 -8.76 -2.68
N GLU A 132 11.99 -8.14 -2.41
CA GLU A 132 12.59 -8.16 -1.07
C GLU A 132 11.74 -7.32 -0.10
N MET A 133 11.27 -6.14 -0.54
CA MET A 133 10.39 -5.29 0.28
C MET A 133 9.07 -5.94 0.68
N ASP A 134 8.48 -6.74 -0.21
CA ASP A 134 7.20 -7.44 0.03
C ASP A 134 7.33 -8.49 1.17
N ALA A 135 8.53 -9.01 1.39
CA ALA A 135 8.84 -9.93 2.49
C ALA A 135 9.36 -9.20 3.75
N GLU A 136 10.21 -8.19 3.56
CA GLU A 136 10.88 -7.47 4.65
C GLU A 136 9.93 -6.57 5.46
N ILE A 137 9.02 -5.83 4.80
CA ILE A 137 8.15 -4.89 5.52
C ILE A 137 7.21 -5.61 6.52
N PRO A 138 6.53 -6.72 6.16
CA PRO A 138 5.77 -7.51 7.12
C PRO A 138 6.63 -7.99 8.30
N HIS A 139 7.85 -8.48 8.03
CA HIS A 139 8.78 -8.91 9.06
C HIS A 139 9.16 -7.77 10.03
N LEU A 140 9.48 -6.59 9.49
CA LEU A 140 9.79 -5.39 10.28
C LEU A 140 8.61 -4.90 11.11
N LEU A 141 7.38 -5.04 10.62
CA LEU A 141 6.16 -4.73 11.36
C LEU A 141 5.82 -5.80 12.41
N GLY A 142 6.44 -6.99 12.32
CA GLY A 142 6.20 -8.12 13.22
C GLY A 142 4.85 -8.80 12.97
N VAL A 143 4.34 -8.74 11.74
CA VAL A 143 3.02 -9.26 11.36
C VAL A 143 3.12 -9.96 10.00
N SER A 144 2.43 -11.08 9.80
CA SER A 144 2.46 -11.79 8.51
C SER A 144 1.78 -10.96 7.40
N LYS A 145 2.22 -11.17 6.15
CA LYS A 145 1.60 -10.53 4.98
C LYS A 145 0.08 -10.81 4.93
N SER A 146 -0.33 -12.04 5.21
CA SER A 146 -1.75 -12.44 5.23
C SER A 146 -2.58 -11.65 6.25
N VAL A 147 -2.02 -11.34 7.42
CA VAL A 147 -2.72 -10.54 8.45
C VAL A 147 -2.79 -9.07 8.04
N LEU A 148 -1.72 -8.51 7.44
CA LEU A 148 -1.76 -7.16 6.88
C LEU A 148 -2.84 -7.02 5.80
N GLU A 149 -2.96 -8.03 4.93
CA GLU A 149 -3.91 -8.03 3.81
C GLU A 149 -5.36 -8.33 4.23
N ASN A 150 -5.59 -9.38 5.03
CA ASN A 150 -6.94 -9.88 5.29
C ASN A 150 -7.57 -9.30 6.57
N VAL A 151 -6.76 -8.74 7.47
CA VAL A 151 -7.22 -8.29 8.79
C VAL A 151 -6.99 -6.79 8.98
N ILE A 152 -5.73 -6.31 8.90
CA ILE A 152 -5.38 -4.93 9.26
C ILE A 152 -5.79 -3.93 8.18
N PHE A 153 -5.41 -4.17 6.92
CA PHE A 153 -5.74 -3.33 5.76
C PHE A 153 -6.65 -4.07 4.78
N CYS A 154 -7.61 -4.81 5.33
CA CYS A 154 -8.64 -5.48 4.54
C CYS A 154 -9.35 -4.48 3.63
N HIS A 155 -9.48 -4.81 2.35
CA HIS A 155 -10.16 -3.96 1.40
C HIS A 155 -11.65 -3.87 1.76
N GLN A 156 -12.26 -2.70 1.54
CA GLN A 156 -13.65 -2.47 1.89
C GLN A 156 -14.61 -3.46 1.19
N GLU A 157 -14.33 -3.81 -0.07
CA GLU A 157 -15.13 -4.81 -0.81
C GLU A 157 -14.91 -6.25 -0.31
N ASP A 158 -13.86 -6.50 0.47
CA ASP A 158 -13.54 -7.83 0.99
C ASP A 158 -13.84 -7.95 2.50
N SER A 159 -14.39 -6.91 3.15
CA SER A 159 -14.50 -6.85 4.62
C SER A 159 -15.45 -7.88 5.22
N TYR A 160 -16.39 -8.40 4.43
CA TYR A 160 -17.34 -9.44 4.83
C TYR A 160 -16.81 -10.86 4.61
N TRP A 161 -15.51 -11.03 4.28
CA TRP A 161 -14.92 -12.35 4.08
C TRP A 161 -15.16 -13.36 5.22
N PRO A 162 -15.31 -12.98 6.51
CA PRO A 162 -15.64 -13.94 7.56
C PRO A 162 -17.01 -14.61 7.38
N LEU A 163 -17.88 -14.00 6.57
CA LEU A 163 -19.23 -14.48 6.24
C LEU A 163 -19.30 -15.16 4.86
N ALA A 164 -18.16 -15.32 4.17
CA ALA A 164 -18.10 -15.98 2.88
C ALA A 164 -18.39 -17.48 2.99
N GLU A 165 -18.56 -18.15 1.86
CA GLU A 165 -18.77 -19.58 1.79
C GLU A 165 -17.60 -20.37 2.43
N PRO A 166 -17.84 -21.61 2.92
CA PRO A 166 -16.86 -22.35 3.71
C PRO A 166 -15.49 -22.51 3.04
N ALA A 167 -15.44 -22.63 1.71
CA ALA A 167 -14.19 -22.79 0.97
C ALA A 167 -13.33 -21.50 0.99
N ALA A 168 -13.92 -20.34 0.71
CA ALA A 168 -13.22 -19.06 0.75
C ALA A 168 -12.81 -18.68 2.17
N LEU A 169 -13.69 -18.95 3.15
CA LEU A 169 -13.40 -18.74 4.56
C LEU A 169 -12.22 -19.59 5.03
N LYS A 170 -12.24 -20.90 4.73
CA LYS A 170 -11.16 -21.82 5.08
C LYS A 170 -9.84 -21.37 4.46
N LYS A 171 -9.85 -20.99 3.18
CA LYS A 171 -8.65 -20.50 2.49
C LYS A 171 -8.02 -19.32 3.22
N LYS A 172 -8.82 -18.31 3.60
CA LYS A 172 -8.29 -17.14 4.35
C LYS A 172 -7.75 -17.52 5.73
N PHE A 173 -8.39 -18.45 6.43
CA PHE A 173 -7.85 -18.96 7.69
C PHE A 173 -6.53 -19.71 7.50
N ASP A 174 -6.45 -20.59 6.49
CA ASP A 174 -5.21 -21.32 6.18
C ASP A 174 -4.07 -20.34 5.85
N ASP A 175 -4.36 -19.28 5.08
CA ASP A 175 -3.41 -18.21 4.73
C ASP A 175 -2.97 -17.39 5.95
N ILE A 176 -3.87 -17.10 6.89
CA ILE A 176 -3.59 -16.34 8.12
C ILE A 176 -2.74 -17.15 9.10
N PHE A 177 -3.06 -18.44 9.25
CA PHE A 177 -2.39 -19.32 10.21
C PHE A 177 -1.17 -20.05 9.63
N GLU A 178 -0.81 -19.79 8.36
CA GLU A 178 0.29 -20.46 7.65
C GLU A 178 0.22 -22.00 7.75
N ALA A 179 -1.00 -22.56 7.81
CA ALA A 179 -1.26 -23.96 8.14
C ALA A 179 -0.80 -24.96 7.06
N THR A 180 -0.27 -24.48 5.93
CA THR A 180 0.27 -25.27 4.82
C THR A 180 1.77 -25.55 4.91
N ARG A 181 2.45 -25.10 5.98
CA ARG A 181 3.88 -25.35 6.23
C ARG A 181 4.18 -26.63 7.05
N TYR A 182 3.19 -27.48 7.28
CA TYR A 182 3.32 -28.76 7.99
C TYR A 182 2.85 -29.94 7.13
#